data_AF-A0A7S4AWY6-F1
#
_entry.id   AF-A0A7S4AWY6-F1
#
_cell.length_a   1.000
_cell.length_b   1.000
_cell.length_c   1.000
_cell.angle_alpha   90.00
_cell.angle_beta   90.00
_cell.angle_gamma   90.00
#
_symmetry.space_group_name_H-M   'P 1'
#
loop_
_entity.id
_entity.type
_entity.pdbx_description
1 polymer ?
#
loop_
_entity_poly.entity_id
_entity_poly.type
_entity_poly.pdbx_seq_one_letter_code
_entity_poly.pdbx_strand_id
1 'polypeptide(L)'
;MNSSAGSLQYPPDVYSTYMSIRKSRKNVTARSESQDDELPRAKSSDGPSDDVDNIDGAVGVAKENKFKSILRAMGERIGKTNEIAECSSGPEMVDDMDMEFAGVNNSTNSFSDLDDNFDVTINTVEEVKERKFKNIFRPRGKKKGKNSDSTEFAGGNSLSDDDNNFNRSLGVGSLGVAKRGEFADEILDDASDKQSPETEGFWPADCYSFIALHRPFENPTFFLFGVLVWVFQIVFLILLVLRVAHLKLSTNEDKDNPAEGFFSTFIPSNVDTLSGATQYLSLIAYCVFANESIKDTVTAVEMWPKMKKVRKDDNVHRIMLSCAMRFFQGILAALVVLLLVISTQDAIDIILNFTAVNFISGFDDVAFELAQWGKYGPMLEAEAKRIEDLPAPPCICRKYQHIRYCWTVVPIALVLISLVSTVTYGQTSTKVWLTKRLRVQFEDDTNFEGYSGCYVLNPDSVQNRVADPRVVYDSYNENPKSAKIGYCRDERKWYLYKGDGLSACDILHVDNVAYSEKTYSFDIATSFDGSWFSKSGTPLEVYFFEEEDTLDDKQCSAFLGDGICNTNFNVDDYNYDSG
;
A
#
# COMPACT_ATOMS: atom_id res chain seq x y z
N MET A 1 -30.37 71.92 -8.81
CA MET A 1 -28.90 71.91 -8.66
C MET A 1 -28.51 70.47 -8.42
N ASN A 2 -27.62 69.95 -9.27
CA ASN A 2 -27.55 68.54 -9.65
C ASN A 2 -27.00 67.60 -8.58
N SER A 3 -27.66 66.46 -8.50
CA SER A 3 -27.19 65.18 -7.99
C SER A 3 -26.03 64.66 -8.85
N SER A 4 -24.97 64.14 -8.22
CA SER A 4 -23.99 63.28 -8.86
C SER A 4 -23.73 62.09 -7.94
N ALA A 5 -24.37 60.97 -8.28
CA ALA A 5 -24.07 59.65 -7.77
C ALA A 5 -22.71 59.19 -8.32
N GLY A 6 -21.79 58.85 -7.42
CA GLY A 6 -20.54 58.16 -7.76
C GLY A 6 -20.66 56.69 -7.37
N SER A 7 -20.89 55.82 -8.35
CA SER A 7 -20.78 54.37 -8.20
C SER A 7 -19.30 53.99 -8.23
N LEU A 8 -18.74 53.55 -7.09
CA LEU A 8 -17.42 52.95 -7.04
C LEU A 8 -17.56 51.44 -7.26
N GLN A 9 -17.10 50.99 -8.42
CA GLN A 9 -16.87 49.58 -8.74
C GLN A 9 -15.68 49.08 -7.91
N TYR A 10 -15.89 48.01 -7.15
CA TYR A 10 -14.81 47.26 -6.52
C TYR A 10 -14.16 46.32 -7.56
N PRO A 11 -12.83 46.17 -7.55
CA PRO A 11 -12.17 45.13 -8.32
C PRO A 11 -12.40 43.75 -7.64
N PRO A 12 -12.66 42.68 -8.41
CA PRO A 12 -12.52 41.33 -7.89
C PRO A 12 -11.04 40.93 -7.93
N ASP A 13 -10.68 40.02 -7.03
CA ASP A 13 -9.40 39.29 -6.95
C ASP A 13 -8.22 40.04 -6.33
N VAL A 14 -7.94 39.76 -5.04
CA VAL A 14 -6.59 39.40 -4.53
C VAL A 14 -6.74 38.49 -3.28
N TYR A 15 -5.82 37.53 -3.17
CA TYR A 15 -5.76 36.29 -2.41
C TYR A 15 -5.63 36.37 -0.87
N SER A 16 -6.22 35.35 -0.21
CA SER A 16 -5.58 34.36 0.70
C SER A 16 -4.23 34.72 1.33
N THR A 17 -4.14 34.73 2.68
CA THR A 17 -3.02 34.18 3.49
C THR A 17 -3.43 33.98 4.97
N TYR A 18 -3.50 32.70 5.37
CA TYR A 18 -3.32 32.07 6.71
C TYR A 18 -3.97 32.64 7.99
N MET A 19 -5.27 32.39 8.13
CA MET A 19 -5.85 31.58 9.22
C MET A 19 -6.68 30.48 8.55
N SER A 20 -6.85 29.30 9.16
CA SER A 20 -7.67 28.21 8.58
C SER A 20 -9.18 28.53 8.69
N ILE A 21 -9.63 29.59 8.02
CA ILE A 21 -11.06 29.82 7.77
C ILE A 21 -11.40 29.01 6.52
N ARG A 22 -11.96 27.82 6.72
CA ARG A 22 -12.40 26.96 5.63
C ARG A 22 -13.77 27.42 5.14
N LYS A 23 -13.80 27.90 3.90
CA LYS A 23 -15.03 28.36 3.24
C LYS A 23 -15.46 27.33 2.20
N SER A 24 -16.55 26.62 2.47
CA SER A 24 -17.20 25.76 1.48
C SER A 24 -17.95 26.62 0.46
N ARG A 25 -17.40 26.78 -0.76
CA ARG A 25 -18.12 27.30 -1.94
C ARG A 25 -17.77 26.47 -3.18
N LYS A 26 -18.73 25.71 -3.70
CA LYS A 26 -18.70 25.23 -5.10
C LYS A 26 -19.75 25.98 -5.92
N ASN A 27 -19.28 26.79 -6.86
CA ASN A 27 -20.10 27.41 -7.89
C ASN A 27 -20.62 26.32 -8.85
N VAL A 28 -21.94 26.28 -9.05
CA VAL A 28 -22.59 25.51 -10.10
C VAL A 28 -22.39 26.24 -11.43
N THR A 29 -21.51 25.74 -12.29
CA THR A 29 -21.37 26.26 -13.67
C THR A 29 -22.09 25.33 -14.64
N ALA A 30 -23.16 25.83 -15.24
CA ALA A 30 -23.91 25.16 -16.29
C ALA A 30 -23.14 25.15 -17.62
N ARG A 31 -23.25 24.00 -18.30
CA ARG A 31 -22.70 23.62 -19.60
C ARG A 31 -23.44 24.36 -20.74
N SER A 32 -22.70 24.88 -21.72
CA SER A 32 -23.21 25.15 -23.06
C SER A 32 -22.24 24.58 -24.11
N GLU A 33 -22.72 23.56 -24.81
CA GLU A 33 -22.13 22.99 -26.03
C GLU A 33 -22.33 23.93 -27.23
N SER A 34 -21.36 23.99 -28.12
CA SER A 34 -21.59 24.26 -29.55
C SER A 34 -20.47 23.65 -30.40
N GLN A 35 -20.80 22.46 -30.91
CA GLN A 35 -20.71 21.94 -32.28
C GLN A 35 -20.10 22.78 -33.42
N ASP A 36 -19.69 22.05 -34.47
CA ASP A 36 -19.42 22.41 -35.89
C ASP A 36 -17.93 22.61 -36.24
N ASP A 37 -17.33 22.15 -37.35
CA ASP A 37 -17.60 21.11 -38.35
C ASP A 37 -16.36 21.10 -39.32
N GLU A 38 -16.30 20.13 -40.24
CA GLU A 38 -15.54 20.11 -41.52
C GLU A 38 -14.08 19.55 -41.65
N LEU A 39 -14.03 18.40 -42.35
CA LEU A 39 -12.99 17.75 -43.19
C LEU A 39 -12.65 18.57 -44.49
N PRO A 40 -11.85 18.09 -45.49
CA PRO A 40 -10.56 17.34 -45.53
C PRO A 40 -9.59 17.79 -46.67
N ARG A 41 -8.60 16.91 -46.99
CA ARG A 41 -7.76 16.73 -48.22
C ARG A 41 -6.42 17.48 -48.27
N ALA A 42 -5.30 16.96 -48.81
CA ALA A 42 -5.03 15.80 -49.70
C ALA A 42 -3.50 15.50 -49.79
N LYS A 43 -3.19 14.42 -50.52
CA LYS A 43 -1.94 14.03 -51.26
C LYS A 43 -1.03 13.04 -50.53
N SER A 44 -0.95 11.76 -50.91
CA SER A 44 -0.48 11.12 -52.17
C SER A 44 1.04 11.14 -52.36
N SER A 45 1.67 9.98 -52.24
CA SER A 45 2.77 9.55 -53.12
C SER A 45 3.10 8.08 -52.89
N ASP A 46 3.07 7.34 -54.00
CA ASP A 46 3.39 5.93 -54.16
C ASP A 46 4.86 5.58 -53.89
N GLY A 47 5.11 4.30 -53.61
CA GLY A 47 6.43 3.67 -53.66
C GLY A 47 6.36 2.16 -53.35
N PRO A 48 6.79 1.26 -54.25
CA PRO A 48 6.61 -0.19 -54.12
C PRO A 48 7.84 -0.89 -53.54
N SER A 49 7.65 -2.01 -52.84
CA SER A 49 8.71 -2.99 -52.61
C SER A 49 8.14 -4.36 -52.21
N ASP A 50 8.32 -5.30 -53.13
CA ASP A 50 8.86 -6.65 -52.98
C ASP A 50 8.27 -7.70 -52.01
N ASP A 51 8.09 -8.86 -52.63
CA ASP A 51 7.72 -10.17 -52.11
C ASP A 51 8.67 -10.67 -51.01
N VAL A 52 8.09 -11.23 -49.93
CA VAL A 52 8.75 -12.23 -49.09
C VAL A 52 7.73 -13.30 -48.68
N ASP A 53 8.03 -14.53 -49.08
CA ASP A 53 7.34 -15.76 -48.70
C ASP A 53 7.23 -15.93 -47.18
N ASN A 54 6.09 -16.41 -46.69
CA ASN A 54 5.99 -16.93 -45.33
C ASN A 54 5.29 -18.29 -45.30
N ILE A 55 6.08 -19.29 -44.91
CA ILE A 55 5.72 -20.67 -44.64
C ILE A 55 5.55 -20.83 -43.12
N ASP A 56 4.59 -21.69 -42.76
CA ASP A 56 4.35 -22.35 -41.47
C ASP A 56 3.71 -21.59 -40.31
N GLY A 57 2.74 -22.27 -39.68
CA GLY A 57 2.33 -21.91 -38.33
C GLY A 57 1.11 -22.59 -37.73
N ALA A 58 0.71 -23.79 -38.15
CA ALA A 58 -0.33 -24.58 -37.49
C ALA A 58 0.11 -25.07 -36.09
N VAL A 59 0.13 -24.16 -35.10
CA VAL A 59 0.36 -24.47 -33.67
C VAL A 59 -0.61 -23.69 -32.75
N GLY A 60 -1.49 -22.85 -33.31
CA GLY A 60 -2.44 -22.02 -32.54
C GLY A 60 -3.64 -22.76 -31.95
N VAL A 61 -4.09 -23.85 -32.56
CA VAL A 61 -5.45 -24.40 -32.28
C VAL A 61 -5.48 -25.34 -31.04
N ALA A 62 -4.34 -25.87 -30.59
CA ALA A 62 -4.30 -26.76 -29.43
C ALA A 62 -4.18 -26.03 -28.07
N LYS A 63 -3.73 -24.76 -28.06
CA LYS A 63 -3.52 -23.98 -26.83
C LYS A 63 -4.78 -23.26 -26.34
N GLU A 64 -5.63 -22.83 -27.28
CA GLU A 64 -6.87 -22.11 -26.98
C GLU A 64 -7.91 -22.98 -26.27
N ASN A 65 -7.97 -24.28 -26.61
CA ASN A 65 -8.92 -25.21 -26.03
C ASN A 65 -8.60 -25.58 -24.55
N LYS A 66 -7.34 -25.48 -24.14
CA LYS A 66 -6.93 -25.78 -22.76
C LYS A 66 -7.16 -24.60 -21.81
N PHE A 67 -7.01 -23.37 -22.31
CA PHE A 67 -7.30 -22.15 -21.57
C PHE A 67 -8.82 -21.97 -21.35
N LYS A 68 -9.63 -22.21 -22.39
CA LYS A 68 -11.11 -22.23 -22.28
C LYS A 68 -11.63 -23.29 -21.31
N SER A 69 -10.93 -24.43 -21.16
CA SER A 69 -11.26 -25.46 -20.17
C SER A 69 -10.98 -25.03 -18.72
N ILE A 70 -9.94 -24.23 -18.48
CA ILE A 70 -9.57 -23.76 -17.13
C ILE A 70 -10.49 -22.62 -16.67
N LEU A 71 -10.81 -21.69 -17.58
CA LEU A 71 -11.79 -20.62 -17.30
C LEU A 71 -13.20 -21.18 -17.03
N ARG A 72 -13.62 -22.23 -17.74
CA ARG A 72 -14.88 -22.92 -17.47
C ARG A 72 -14.88 -23.61 -16.09
N ALA A 73 -13.76 -24.21 -15.68
CA ALA A 73 -13.62 -24.84 -14.37
C ALA A 73 -13.55 -23.84 -13.20
N MET A 74 -13.06 -22.61 -13.45
CA MET A 74 -13.06 -21.52 -12.47
C MET A 74 -14.45 -20.88 -12.33
N GLY A 75 -15.18 -20.69 -13.44
CA GLY A 75 -16.57 -20.20 -13.41
C GLY A 75 -17.52 -21.15 -12.66
N GLU A 76 -17.36 -22.46 -12.84
CA GLU A 76 -18.17 -23.47 -12.12
C GLU A 76 -17.86 -23.57 -10.61
N ARG A 77 -16.69 -23.10 -10.15
CA ARG A 77 -16.35 -23.04 -8.72
C ARG A 77 -16.91 -21.80 -8.02
N ILE A 78 -16.98 -20.67 -8.72
CA ILE A 78 -17.55 -19.43 -8.16
C ILE A 78 -19.08 -19.52 -8.06
N GLY A 79 -19.74 -20.23 -8.99
CA GLY A 79 -21.17 -20.49 -8.93
C GLY A 79 -21.61 -21.38 -7.74
N LYS A 80 -20.72 -22.23 -7.21
CA LYS A 80 -21.04 -23.16 -6.10
C LYS A 80 -20.83 -22.58 -4.69
N THR A 81 -20.21 -21.42 -4.57
CA THR A 81 -20.02 -20.73 -3.29
C THR A 81 -21.17 -19.79 -2.90
N ASN A 82 -22.08 -19.48 -3.82
CA ASN A 82 -23.27 -18.64 -3.54
C ASN A 82 -24.51 -19.44 -3.11
N GLU A 83 -24.44 -20.76 -2.95
CA GLU A 83 -25.56 -21.62 -2.54
C GLU A 83 -25.52 -22.07 -1.05
N ILE A 84 -24.59 -21.54 -0.23
CA ILE A 84 -24.43 -21.96 1.18
C ILE A 84 -24.64 -20.79 2.18
N ALA A 85 -25.26 -19.68 1.76
CA ALA A 85 -25.53 -18.53 2.63
C ALA A 85 -27.03 -18.27 2.92
N GLU A 86 -27.91 -19.25 2.67
CA GLU A 86 -29.33 -19.16 3.06
C GLU A 86 -29.74 -20.41 3.84
N CYS A 87 -29.55 -20.40 5.17
CA CYS A 87 -30.23 -21.30 6.10
C CYS A 87 -30.03 -20.81 7.55
N SER A 88 -30.86 -19.87 8.00
CA SER A 88 -31.25 -19.75 9.41
C SER A 88 -32.36 -18.69 9.58
N SER A 89 -33.60 -19.06 9.29
CA SER A 89 -34.78 -18.37 9.82
C SER A 89 -35.65 -19.40 10.54
N GLY A 90 -35.78 -19.21 11.86
CA GLY A 90 -36.77 -19.85 12.72
C GLY A 90 -37.77 -18.80 13.22
N PRO A 91 -38.99 -19.20 13.58
CA PRO A 91 -40.18 -18.38 13.36
C PRO A 91 -40.68 -17.71 14.63
N GLU A 92 -41.25 -16.51 14.53
CA GLU A 92 -42.17 -16.00 15.55
C GLU A 92 -43.34 -15.19 14.97
N MET A 93 -44.51 -15.74 15.30
CA MET A 93 -45.87 -15.21 15.46
C MET A 93 -46.37 -14.00 14.65
N VAL A 94 -47.40 -14.35 13.88
CA VAL A 94 -48.47 -13.53 13.32
C VAL A 94 -49.33 -12.96 14.45
N ASP A 95 -49.64 -11.66 14.38
CA ASP A 95 -50.94 -11.14 14.81
C ASP A 95 -51.39 -10.04 13.84
N ASP A 96 -52.67 -10.15 13.48
CA ASP A 96 -53.41 -9.43 12.45
C ASP A 96 -53.51 -7.92 12.72
N MET A 97 -53.37 -7.11 11.67
CA MET A 97 -54.12 -5.85 11.56
C MET A 97 -54.27 -5.43 10.09
N ASP A 98 -55.53 -5.48 9.64
CA ASP A 98 -56.00 -4.98 8.36
C ASP A 98 -55.84 -3.45 8.24
N MET A 99 -55.27 -2.97 7.14
CA MET A 99 -55.64 -1.66 6.61
C MET A 99 -55.41 -1.58 5.09
N GLU A 100 -56.50 -1.51 4.34
CA GLU A 100 -56.56 -1.11 2.93
C GLU A 100 -56.09 0.36 2.80
N PHE A 101 -55.25 0.67 1.79
CA PHE A 101 -55.62 1.57 0.68
C PHE A 101 -54.49 1.71 -0.37
N ALA A 102 -54.87 1.46 -1.62
CA ALA A 102 -54.46 2.05 -2.90
C ALA A 102 -53.00 2.51 -3.13
N GLY A 103 -52.27 1.69 -3.89
CA GLY A 103 -51.77 1.98 -5.24
C GLY A 103 -50.97 3.27 -5.51
N VAL A 104 -49.73 3.10 -6.01
CA VAL A 104 -49.18 3.78 -7.21
C VAL A 104 -47.88 3.08 -7.65
N ASN A 105 -47.92 2.62 -8.90
CA ASN A 105 -46.93 2.18 -9.88
C ASN A 105 -45.43 2.03 -9.56
N ASN A 106 -44.97 0.80 -9.88
CA ASN A 106 -43.61 0.37 -10.18
C ASN A 106 -42.92 1.21 -11.27
N SER A 107 -41.63 1.51 -11.05
CA SER A 107 -40.62 1.51 -12.13
C SER A 107 -39.27 1.05 -11.57
N THR A 108 -39.02 -0.24 -11.66
CA THR A 108 -37.70 -0.86 -11.57
C THR A 108 -37.01 -0.65 -12.91
N ASN A 109 -35.99 0.21 -12.96
CA ASN A 109 -35.07 0.24 -14.09
C ASN A 109 -33.74 -0.41 -13.71
N SER A 110 -33.43 -1.40 -14.51
CA SER A 110 -32.27 -2.27 -14.50
C SER A 110 -31.00 -1.57 -14.97
N PHE A 111 -29.93 -2.05 -14.37
CA PHE A 111 -28.52 -1.99 -14.72
C PHE A 111 -28.22 -2.39 -16.17
N SER A 112 -27.51 -1.55 -16.93
CA SER A 112 -26.54 -1.93 -17.98
C SER A 112 -25.93 -0.68 -18.63
N ASP A 113 -24.65 -0.78 -19.00
CA ASP A 113 -23.88 0.11 -19.89
C ASP A 113 -22.97 1.15 -19.18
N LEU A 114 -21.71 0.76 -18.99
CA LEU A 114 -20.50 1.52 -19.37
C LEU A 114 -19.25 0.80 -18.83
N ASP A 115 -18.71 -0.14 -19.61
CA ASP A 115 -17.33 -0.60 -19.50
C ASP A 115 -16.88 -1.01 -20.91
N ASP A 116 -16.17 -0.12 -21.61
CA ASP A 116 -15.40 -0.44 -22.81
C ASP A 116 -14.42 0.72 -23.10
N ASN A 117 -13.19 0.61 -22.56
CA ASN A 117 -11.92 0.97 -23.21
C ASN A 117 -10.82 1.18 -22.16
N PHE A 118 -10.09 0.10 -21.84
CA PHE A 118 -8.71 0.23 -21.38
C PHE A 118 -7.91 -1.05 -21.67
N ASP A 119 -7.69 -1.35 -22.95
CA ASP A 119 -6.72 -2.35 -23.40
C ASP A 119 -5.35 -1.67 -23.53
N VAL A 120 -4.54 -1.75 -22.47
CA VAL A 120 -3.11 -1.41 -22.51
C VAL A 120 -2.29 -2.66 -22.22
N THR A 121 -1.46 -2.98 -23.19
CA THR A 121 -0.62 -4.16 -23.37
C THR A 121 0.27 -4.50 -22.15
N ILE A 122 -0.11 -5.51 -21.36
CA ILE A 122 0.74 -6.20 -20.37
C ILE A 122 0.97 -7.66 -20.81
N ASN A 123 1.46 -7.88 -22.04
CA ASN A 123 1.69 -9.24 -22.55
C ASN A 123 3.17 -9.69 -22.51
N THR A 124 4.11 -8.83 -22.12
CA THR A 124 5.54 -9.13 -22.15
C THR A 124 6.13 -9.55 -20.80
N VAL A 125 5.42 -9.36 -19.67
CA VAL A 125 5.95 -9.64 -18.33
C VAL A 125 5.50 -11.01 -17.78
N GLU A 126 4.34 -11.52 -18.19
CA GLU A 126 3.85 -12.82 -17.69
C GLU A 126 4.52 -14.04 -18.37
N GLU A 127 4.94 -13.94 -19.63
CA GLU A 127 5.68 -15.02 -20.31
C GLU A 127 7.05 -15.33 -19.66
N VAL A 128 7.61 -14.39 -18.89
CA VAL A 128 8.91 -14.55 -18.20
C VAL A 128 8.77 -15.34 -16.90
N LYS A 129 7.67 -15.15 -16.14
CA LYS A 129 7.44 -15.84 -14.86
C LYS A 129 7.16 -17.34 -15.02
N GLU A 130 6.46 -17.77 -16.07
CA GLU A 130 6.18 -19.20 -16.28
C GLU A 130 7.42 -20.02 -16.70
N ARG A 131 8.46 -19.39 -17.27
CA ARG A 131 9.72 -20.10 -17.60
C ARG A 131 10.55 -20.42 -16.35
N LYS A 132 10.46 -19.61 -15.28
CA LYS A 132 11.12 -19.90 -13.99
C LYS A 132 10.53 -21.13 -13.29
N PHE A 133 9.22 -21.37 -13.39
CA PHE A 133 8.58 -22.54 -12.73
C PHE A 133 8.91 -23.88 -13.41
N LYS A 134 9.16 -23.90 -14.73
CA LYS A 134 9.53 -25.13 -15.46
C LYS A 134 11.00 -25.53 -15.32
N ASN A 135 11.90 -24.61 -15.00
CA ASN A 135 13.32 -24.91 -14.83
C ASN A 135 13.69 -25.38 -13.41
N ILE A 136 12.79 -25.27 -12.43
CA ILE A 136 13.01 -25.73 -11.05
C ILE A 136 12.79 -27.25 -10.88
N PHE A 137 12.09 -27.93 -11.80
CA PHE A 137 11.76 -29.37 -11.67
C PHE A 137 12.34 -30.30 -12.75
N ARG A 138 13.45 -29.92 -13.41
CA ARG A 138 14.20 -30.90 -14.22
C ARG A 138 15.27 -31.60 -13.38
N PRO A 139 15.23 -32.94 -13.20
CA PRO A 139 16.39 -33.65 -12.67
C PRO A 139 17.54 -33.51 -13.68
N ARG A 140 18.56 -32.72 -13.31
CA ARG A 140 19.79 -32.59 -14.13
C ARG A 140 20.51 -33.94 -14.13
N GLY A 141 20.40 -34.65 -15.26
CA GLY A 141 21.12 -35.88 -15.52
C GLY A 141 22.63 -35.68 -15.38
N LYS A 142 23.28 -36.59 -14.65
CA LYS A 142 24.73 -36.66 -14.49
C LYS A 142 25.41 -36.68 -15.87
N LYS A 143 26.10 -35.60 -16.24
CA LYS A 143 27.09 -35.64 -17.32
C LYS A 143 28.28 -36.48 -16.86
N LYS A 144 28.41 -37.69 -17.42
CA LYS A 144 29.65 -38.47 -17.36
C LYS A 144 30.75 -37.68 -18.06
N GLY A 145 31.81 -37.35 -17.33
CA GLY A 145 33.05 -36.84 -17.91
C GLY A 145 33.66 -37.90 -18.83
N LYS A 146 33.89 -37.52 -20.10
CA LYS A 146 34.81 -38.23 -20.99
C LYS A 146 36.18 -37.59 -20.80
N ASN A 147 37.08 -38.34 -20.16
CA ASN A 147 38.52 -38.14 -20.35
C ASN A 147 38.88 -38.68 -21.73
N SER A 148 39.60 -37.88 -22.51
CA SER A 148 40.34 -38.35 -23.67
C SER A 148 41.72 -37.72 -23.62
N ASP A 149 42.72 -38.54 -23.32
CA ASP A 149 44.04 -38.40 -23.92
C ASP A 149 44.85 -39.71 -23.81
N SER A 150 45.74 -39.87 -24.79
CA SER A 150 46.82 -40.86 -24.98
C SER A 150 46.51 -42.20 -25.68
N THR A 151 46.85 -42.19 -26.98
CA THR A 151 47.76 -43.09 -27.72
C THR A 151 48.28 -44.39 -27.09
N GLU A 152 48.29 -45.40 -27.97
CA GLU A 152 49.29 -46.48 -28.19
C GLU A 152 49.07 -47.93 -27.67
N PHE A 153 49.19 -48.82 -28.67
CA PHE A 153 49.61 -50.24 -28.72
C PHE A 153 48.77 -51.39 -28.14
N ALA A 154 48.26 -52.17 -29.11
CA ALA A 154 48.15 -53.64 -29.23
C ALA A 154 48.45 -54.55 -28.02
N GLY A 155 47.53 -55.48 -27.77
CA GLY A 155 47.77 -56.70 -27.00
C GLY A 155 46.46 -57.43 -26.69
N GLY A 156 46.31 -58.66 -27.19
CA GLY A 156 45.05 -59.42 -27.17
C GLY A 156 44.86 -60.34 -25.97
N ASN A 157 43.86 -61.23 -26.13
CA ASN A 157 43.42 -62.35 -25.29
C ASN A 157 42.78 -61.94 -23.95
N SER A 158 41.78 -62.61 -23.38
CA SER A 158 40.97 -63.81 -23.68
C SER A 158 39.96 -63.93 -22.53
N LEU A 159 38.83 -64.61 -22.79
CA LEU A 159 38.00 -65.41 -21.85
C LEU A 159 38.05 -65.10 -20.34
N SER A 160 36.90 -64.90 -19.72
CA SER A 160 36.10 -66.00 -19.13
C SER A 160 34.90 -65.47 -18.34
N ASP A 161 33.84 -66.25 -18.40
CA ASP A 161 32.61 -66.20 -17.60
C ASP A 161 32.88 -66.22 -16.09
N ASP A 162 31.97 -65.66 -15.28
CA ASP A 162 31.18 -66.47 -14.35
C ASP A 162 30.17 -65.65 -13.53
N ASP A 163 29.01 -66.30 -13.38
CA ASP A 163 27.81 -65.94 -12.66
C ASP A 163 27.94 -65.93 -11.13
N ASN A 164 26.95 -65.30 -10.48
CA ASN A 164 26.15 -65.76 -9.33
C ASN A 164 25.99 -64.75 -8.19
N ASN A 165 24.76 -64.24 -7.96
CA ASN A 165 23.66 -64.78 -7.13
C ASN A 165 23.84 -64.43 -5.63
N PHE A 166 23.08 -63.48 -5.05
CA PHE A 166 21.74 -63.66 -4.44
C PHE A 166 21.76 -64.53 -3.17
N ASN A 167 21.69 -63.94 -1.96
CA ASN A 167 20.49 -63.96 -1.11
C ASN A 167 20.67 -63.38 0.32
N ARG A 168 19.51 -62.93 0.83
CA ARG A 168 19.09 -62.52 2.18
C ARG A 168 19.62 -63.34 3.37
N SER A 169 19.69 -62.69 4.53
CA SER A 169 19.15 -63.25 5.78
C SER A 169 18.88 -62.16 6.84
N LEU A 170 17.63 -62.10 7.30
CA LEU A 170 17.11 -61.39 8.47
C LEU A 170 17.09 -62.40 9.63
N GLY A 171 17.58 -62.02 10.81
CA GLY A 171 17.53 -62.86 12.01
C GLY A 171 17.50 -62.03 13.28
N VAL A 172 16.34 -62.04 13.92
CA VAL A 172 15.96 -61.37 15.17
C VAL A 172 16.47 -62.14 16.39
N GLY A 173 16.87 -61.41 17.43
CA GLY A 173 16.69 -61.83 18.83
C GLY A 173 17.96 -62.07 19.66
N SER A 174 18.19 -61.24 20.69
CA SER A 174 18.14 -61.68 22.09
C SER A 174 18.74 -60.63 23.02
N LEU A 175 17.95 -60.23 24.02
CA LEU A 175 18.37 -59.49 25.21
C LEU A 175 19.35 -60.35 26.03
N GLY A 176 20.43 -59.74 26.52
CA GLY A 176 21.43 -60.38 27.38
C GLY A 176 22.09 -59.36 28.30
N VAL A 177 21.88 -59.57 29.59
CA VAL A 177 22.25 -58.72 30.73
C VAL A 177 23.75 -58.78 31.05
N ALA A 178 24.30 -57.60 31.37
CA ALA A 178 25.47 -57.30 32.21
C ALA A 178 26.81 -58.05 32.01
N LYS A 179 27.86 -57.28 31.72
CA LYS A 179 29.10 -57.33 32.52
C LYS A 179 29.92 -56.05 32.37
N ARG A 180 30.19 -55.47 33.53
CA ARG A 180 31.17 -54.41 33.81
C ARG A 180 32.57 -55.02 33.63
N GLY A 181 33.39 -54.40 32.80
CA GLY A 181 34.80 -54.75 32.61
C GLY A 181 35.52 -53.59 31.94
N GLU A 182 36.34 -52.89 32.72
CA GLU A 182 37.44 -52.06 32.22
C GLU A 182 38.28 -52.85 31.22
N PHE A 183 38.41 -52.37 29.98
CA PHE A 183 39.63 -52.41 29.16
C PHE A 183 39.38 -51.74 27.79
N ALA A 184 40.36 -50.93 27.35
CA ALA A 184 40.48 -50.18 26.08
C ALA A 184 39.62 -48.89 26.00
N ASP A 185 40.08 -47.72 26.44
CA ASP A 185 41.09 -46.84 25.82
C ASP A 185 41.65 -47.30 24.46
N GLU A 186 41.56 -46.38 23.49
CA GLU A 186 41.99 -46.50 22.08
C GLU A 186 40.89 -47.02 21.14
N ILE A 187 40.62 -46.28 20.06
CA ILE A 187 39.53 -46.40 19.07
C ILE A 187 38.26 -45.61 19.42
N LEU A 188 38.33 -44.26 19.48
CA LEU A 188 37.15 -43.39 19.30
C LEU A 188 37.51 -41.91 19.02
N ASP A 189 38.43 -41.63 18.10
CA ASP A 189 38.68 -40.24 17.67
C ASP A 189 38.89 -40.06 16.15
N ASP A 190 38.62 -41.09 15.34
CA ASP A 190 38.57 -40.94 13.88
C ASP A 190 37.13 -40.98 13.39
N ALA A 191 36.25 -40.26 14.10
CA ALA A 191 35.04 -39.72 13.51
C ALA A 191 35.47 -38.67 12.50
N SER A 192 35.99 -39.16 11.37
CA SER A 192 36.23 -38.41 10.15
C SER A 192 35.06 -37.46 9.99
N ASP A 193 35.37 -36.19 10.20
CA ASP A 193 34.51 -35.06 9.91
C ASP A 193 34.21 -35.18 8.42
N LYS A 194 33.21 -36.00 8.09
CA LYS A 194 32.58 -36.06 6.79
C LYS A 194 31.95 -34.69 6.65
N GLN A 195 32.78 -33.72 6.25
CA GLN A 195 32.38 -32.46 5.69
C GLN A 195 31.43 -32.82 4.56
N SER A 196 30.14 -32.88 4.91
CA SER A 196 29.06 -32.86 3.96
C SER A 196 29.44 -31.76 2.98
N PRO A 197 29.60 -32.06 1.68
CA PRO A 197 30.17 -31.12 0.72
C PRO A 197 29.44 -29.79 0.93
N GLU A 198 30.18 -28.80 1.44
CA GLU A 198 29.61 -27.48 1.70
C GLU A 198 29.06 -27.04 0.36
N THR A 199 27.73 -26.93 0.25
CA THR A 199 27.08 -26.50 -0.98
C THR A 199 27.66 -25.14 -1.32
N GLU A 200 28.49 -25.09 -2.36
CA GLU A 200 29.13 -23.87 -2.83
C GLU A 200 28.01 -22.88 -3.18
N GLY A 201 27.92 -21.80 -2.40
CA GLY A 201 27.02 -20.71 -2.70
C GLY A 201 27.54 -19.95 -3.92
N PHE A 202 26.63 -19.43 -4.75
CA PHE A 202 26.97 -18.52 -5.84
C PHE A 202 26.66 -17.08 -5.42
N TRP A 203 27.21 -16.11 -6.15
CA TRP A 203 26.80 -14.71 -5.98
C TRP A 203 25.32 -14.55 -6.32
N PRO A 204 24.57 -13.68 -5.61
CA PRO A 204 23.20 -13.40 -6.02
C PRO A 204 23.20 -12.72 -7.39
N ALA A 205 22.24 -13.12 -8.22
CA ALA A 205 22.04 -12.61 -9.57
C ALA A 205 21.32 -11.24 -9.54
N ASP A 206 21.96 -10.24 -8.94
CA ASP A 206 21.44 -8.88 -8.75
C ASP A 206 22.47 -7.80 -9.15
N CYS A 207 22.01 -6.56 -9.37
CA CYS A 207 22.89 -5.45 -9.77
C CYS A 207 23.96 -5.11 -8.70
N TYR A 208 23.68 -5.40 -7.44
CA TYR A 208 24.60 -5.13 -6.33
C TYR A 208 25.82 -6.05 -6.34
N SER A 209 25.76 -7.23 -6.99
CA SER A 209 26.93 -8.08 -7.23
C SER A 209 27.98 -7.42 -8.11
N PHE A 210 27.59 -6.56 -9.07
CA PHE A 210 28.55 -5.74 -9.83
C PHE A 210 29.32 -4.79 -8.91
N ILE A 211 28.64 -4.17 -7.94
CA ILE A 211 29.24 -3.25 -6.95
C ILE A 211 30.22 -4.02 -6.04
N ALA A 212 29.86 -5.25 -5.63
CA ALA A 212 30.71 -6.07 -4.78
C ALA A 212 32.01 -6.51 -5.49
N LEU A 213 31.94 -6.81 -6.80
CA LEU A 213 33.03 -7.42 -7.56
C LEU A 213 33.95 -6.43 -8.27
N HIS A 214 33.47 -5.25 -8.67
CA HIS A 214 34.26 -4.27 -9.42
C HIS A 214 34.73 -3.08 -8.58
N ARG A 215 35.86 -2.48 -8.96
CA ARG A 215 36.37 -1.24 -8.34
C ARG A 215 35.88 -0.03 -9.14
N PRO A 216 35.55 1.09 -8.47
CA PRO A 216 35.09 2.29 -9.15
C PRO A 216 36.10 2.84 -10.17
N PHE A 217 37.41 2.63 -9.96
CA PHE A 217 38.45 3.14 -10.85
C PHE A 217 39.01 2.12 -11.87
N GLU A 218 38.89 0.81 -11.61
CA GLU A 218 39.41 -0.22 -12.52
C GLU A 218 38.40 -0.58 -13.61
N ASN A 219 37.14 -0.73 -13.21
CA ASN A 219 36.04 -1.08 -14.11
C ASN A 219 34.83 -0.16 -13.80
N PRO A 220 34.96 1.14 -14.09
CA PRO A 220 33.94 2.14 -13.73
C PRO A 220 32.57 1.81 -14.31
N THR A 221 32.50 1.25 -15.52
CA THR A 221 31.24 0.95 -16.20
C THR A 221 30.37 -0.03 -15.43
N PHE A 222 30.96 -1.15 -14.97
CA PHE A 222 30.24 -2.18 -14.21
C PHE A 222 29.83 -1.68 -12.83
N PHE A 223 30.72 -0.96 -12.15
CA PHE A 223 30.42 -0.36 -10.86
C PHE A 223 29.30 0.70 -10.97
N LEU A 224 29.40 1.58 -11.96
CA LEU A 224 28.42 2.64 -12.22
C LEU A 224 27.05 2.07 -12.59
N PHE A 225 27.00 0.96 -13.34
CA PHE A 225 25.74 0.27 -13.66
C PHE A 225 24.99 -0.14 -12.39
N GLY A 226 25.66 -0.82 -11.45
CA GLY A 226 25.03 -1.22 -10.18
C GLY A 226 24.61 -0.02 -9.33
N VAL A 227 25.46 1.00 -9.22
CA VAL A 227 25.14 2.23 -8.47
C VAL A 227 23.98 2.99 -9.09
N LEU A 228 23.89 3.07 -10.43
CA LEU A 228 22.85 3.78 -11.14
C LEU A 228 21.46 3.20 -10.83
N VAL A 229 21.32 1.87 -10.86
CA VAL A 229 20.06 1.20 -10.53
C VAL A 229 19.65 1.48 -9.08
N TRP A 230 20.60 1.40 -8.14
CA TRP A 230 20.34 1.76 -6.75
C TRP A 230 19.91 3.22 -6.59
N VAL A 231 20.57 4.17 -7.27
CA VAL A 231 20.18 5.58 -7.24
C VAL A 231 18.74 5.75 -7.76
N PHE A 232 18.37 5.12 -8.86
CA PHE A 232 16.99 5.16 -9.35
C PHE A 232 15.99 4.62 -8.33
N GLN A 233 16.25 3.45 -7.74
CA GLN A 233 15.38 2.87 -6.72
C GLN A 233 15.21 3.82 -5.52
N ILE A 234 16.31 4.37 -4.99
CA ILE A 234 16.26 5.30 -3.85
C ILE A 234 15.51 6.58 -4.21
N VAL A 235 15.75 7.16 -5.40
CA VAL A 235 15.04 8.37 -5.85
C VAL A 235 13.53 8.11 -5.94
N PHE A 236 13.10 7.00 -6.55
CA PHE A 236 11.67 6.67 -6.61
C PHE A 236 11.06 6.44 -5.23
N LEU A 237 11.74 5.74 -4.33
CA LEU A 237 11.28 5.53 -2.95
C LEU A 237 11.16 6.86 -2.19
N ILE A 238 12.15 7.76 -2.32
CA ILE A 238 12.08 9.10 -1.71
C ILE A 238 10.92 9.90 -2.31
N LEU A 239 10.70 9.85 -3.63
CA LEU A 239 9.56 10.53 -4.26
C LEU A 239 8.22 9.99 -3.74
N LEU A 240 8.10 8.70 -3.46
CA LEU A 240 6.91 8.13 -2.81
C LEU A 240 6.76 8.64 -1.37
N VAL A 241 7.84 8.72 -0.58
CA VAL A 241 7.78 9.34 0.77
C VAL A 241 7.34 10.80 0.67
N LEU A 242 7.93 11.58 -0.24
CA LEU A 242 7.61 13.00 -0.42
C LEU A 242 6.16 13.19 -0.87
N ARG A 243 5.64 12.32 -1.76
CA ARG A 243 4.23 12.32 -2.15
C ARG A 243 3.30 12.13 -0.95
N VAL A 244 3.69 11.32 0.04
CA VAL A 244 2.85 11.09 1.22
C VAL A 244 3.04 12.17 2.29
N ALA A 245 4.28 12.59 2.54
CA ALA A 245 4.64 13.41 3.70
C ALA A 245 4.70 14.92 3.44
N HIS A 246 4.82 15.37 2.18
CA HIS A 246 5.02 16.79 1.89
C HIS A 246 3.68 17.51 1.69
N LEU A 247 3.34 18.42 2.62
CA LEU A 247 2.10 19.21 2.62
C LEU A 247 1.71 19.77 1.24
N LYS A 248 2.64 20.44 0.54
CA LYS A 248 2.32 21.11 -0.75
C LYS A 248 2.41 20.21 -2.00
N LEU A 249 3.02 19.04 -1.88
CA LEU A 249 3.25 18.13 -3.01
C LEU A 249 2.41 16.85 -2.90
N SER A 250 1.79 16.66 -1.73
CA SER A 250 0.88 15.57 -1.49
C SER A 250 -0.34 15.71 -2.37
N THR A 251 -0.71 14.61 -3.03
CA THR A 251 -1.99 14.48 -3.74
C THR A 251 -3.10 14.03 -2.81
N ASN A 252 -2.80 13.77 -1.54
CA ASN A 252 -3.85 13.50 -0.57
C ASN A 252 -4.65 14.80 -0.41
N GLU A 253 -5.98 14.68 -0.47
CA GLU A 253 -6.89 15.75 -0.06
C GLU A 253 -6.48 16.27 1.32
N ASP A 254 -6.70 17.56 1.57
CA ASP A 254 -6.34 18.22 2.82
C ASP A 254 -6.84 17.36 4.00
N LYS A 255 -5.90 16.83 4.79
CA LYS A 255 -6.21 15.88 5.86
C LYS A 255 -6.60 16.64 7.11
N ASP A 256 -7.77 16.30 7.61
CA ASP A 256 -8.39 16.97 8.75
C ASP A 256 -7.98 16.32 10.06
N ASN A 257 -6.67 16.30 10.29
CA ASN A 257 -6.12 15.88 11.57
C ASN A 257 -5.75 17.14 12.37
N PRO A 258 -6.49 17.44 13.45
CA PRO A 258 -6.31 18.66 14.24
C PRO A 258 -5.22 18.49 15.29
N ALA A 259 -4.12 17.85 14.92
CA ALA A 259 -2.96 17.77 15.78
C ALA A 259 -1.79 18.48 15.10
N GLU A 260 -1.16 19.40 15.81
CA GLU A 260 0.12 19.99 15.42
C GLU A 260 1.26 18.96 15.52
N GLY A 261 1.61 18.36 14.39
CA GLY A 261 2.68 17.36 14.35
C GLY A 261 3.04 16.93 12.93
N PHE A 262 4.31 16.55 12.73
CA PHE A 262 4.75 16.04 11.42
C PHE A 262 3.91 14.83 10.99
N PHE A 263 3.63 13.90 11.91
CA PHE A 263 2.86 12.69 11.61
C PHE A 263 1.37 12.92 11.42
N SER A 264 0.77 13.86 12.15
CA SER A 264 -0.66 14.15 12.03
C SER A 264 -1.01 14.76 10.68
N THR A 265 -0.13 15.58 10.10
CA THR A 265 -0.39 16.20 8.77
C THR A 265 -0.67 15.23 7.64
N PHE A 266 -0.19 13.98 7.71
CA PHE A 266 -0.40 12.99 6.64
C PHE A 266 -1.11 11.73 7.11
N ILE A 267 -1.41 11.57 8.38
CA ILE A 267 -2.17 10.42 8.89
C ILE A 267 -3.62 10.88 9.10
N PRO A 268 -4.59 10.29 8.39
CA PRO A 268 -5.99 10.67 8.58
C PRO A 268 -6.41 10.35 10.02
N SER A 269 -7.13 11.29 10.64
CA SER A 269 -7.88 11.04 11.86
C SER A 269 -8.97 10.01 11.53
N ASN A 270 -9.11 9.00 12.38
CA ASN A 270 -10.23 8.06 12.37
C ASN A 270 -10.47 7.28 11.06
N VAL A 271 -9.72 6.20 10.87
CA VAL A 271 -9.85 5.28 9.75
C VAL A 271 -11.00 4.29 9.99
N ASP A 272 -11.80 4.00 8.97
CA ASP A 272 -12.86 2.98 9.06
C ASP A 272 -12.30 1.62 9.53
N THR A 273 -13.13 0.86 10.25
CA THR A 273 -12.70 -0.43 10.83
C THR A 273 -12.25 -1.40 9.74
N LEU A 274 -12.89 -1.40 8.57
CA LEU A 274 -12.50 -2.25 7.45
C LEU A 274 -11.14 -1.84 6.88
N SER A 275 -10.91 -0.55 6.72
CA SER A 275 -9.63 -0.01 6.26
C SER A 275 -8.52 -0.30 7.28
N GLY A 276 -8.77 -0.13 8.58
CA GLY A 276 -7.84 -0.51 9.64
C GLY A 276 -7.49 -2.01 9.58
N ALA A 277 -8.49 -2.89 9.44
CA ALA A 277 -8.24 -4.33 9.26
C ALA A 277 -7.42 -4.63 8.00
N THR A 278 -7.70 -3.92 6.89
CA THR A 278 -6.96 -4.03 5.63
C THR A 278 -5.51 -3.60 5.80
N GLN A 279 -5.24 -2.51 6.53
CA GLN A 279 -3.88 -2.05 6.82
C GLN A 279 -3.05 -3.12 7.53
N TYR A 280 -3.60 -3.77 8.57
CA TYR A 280 -2.94 -4.89 9.25
C TYR A 280 -2.73 -6.09 8.33
N LEU A 281 -3.77 -6.50 7.61
CA LEU A 281 -3.71 -7.66 6.72
C LEU A 281 -2.66 -7.45 5.61
N SER A 282 -2.61 -6.26 5.02
CA SER A 282 -1.62 -5.90 4.00
C SER A 282 -0.19 -5.92 4.54
N LEU A 283 0.04 -5.45 5.78
CA LEU A 283 1.38 -5.53 6.39
C LEU A 283 1.78 -6.94 6.81
N ILE A 284 0.85 -7.74 7.31
CA ILE A 284 1.10 -9.16 7.58
C ILE A 284 1.42 -9.87 6.26
N ALA A 285 0.65 -9.62 5.20
CA ALA A 285 0.91 -10.16 3.87
C ALA A 285 2.29 -9.72 3.35
N TYR A 286 2.68 -8.46 3.53
CA TYR A 286 4.01 -7.96 3.20
C TYR A 286 5.13 -8.72 3.92
N CYS A 287 4.96 -8.97 5.22
CA CYS A 287 5.97 -9.66 6.03
C CYS A 287 6.05 -11.16 5.73
N VAL A 288 4.91 -11.80 5.48
CA VAL A 288 4.81 -13.26 5.20
C VAL A 288 5.26 -13.57 3.78
N PHE A 289 4.69 -12.87 2.80
CA PHE A 289 5.07 -12.97 1.40
C PHE A 289 6.19 -11.99 1.12
N ALA A 290 7.32 -12.18 1.80
CA ALA A 290 8.48 -11.30 1.71
C ALA A 290 8.79 -10.92 0.26
N ASN A 291 8.44 -9.68 -0.06
CA ASN A 291 8.67 -9.10 -1.38
C ASN A 291 10.16 -8.83 -1.59
N GLU A 292 10.51 -8.36 -2.79
CA GLU A 292 11.90 -8.09 -3.18
C GLU A 292 12.63 -7.19 -2.15
N SER A 293 11.97 -6.20 -1.55
CA SER A 293 12.57 -5.35 -0.50
C SER A 293 12.97 -6.07 0.79
N ILE A 294 12.16 -7.03 1.26
CA ILE A 294 12.52 -7.84 2.44
C ILE A 294 13.64 -8.81 2.07
N LYS A 295 13.58 -9.39 0.87
CA LYS A 295 14.63 -10.26 0.32
C LYS A 295 15.96 -9.52 0.21
N ASP A 296 15.98 -8.25 -0.18
CA ASP A 296 17.19 -7.42 -0.22
C ASP A 296 17.80 -7.25 1.18
N THR A 297 16.95 -6.98 2.17
CA THR A 297 17.37 -6.86 3.57
C THR A 297 17.92 -8.18 4.11
N VAL A 298 17.26 -9.30 3.82
CA VAL A 298 17.73 -10.64 4.22
C VAL A 298 19.05 -10.95 3.54
N THR A 299 19.15 -10.75 2.22
CA THR A 299 20.35 -11.02 1.42
C THR A 299 21.52 -10.19 1.93
N ALA A 300 21.31 -8.91 2.24
CA ALA A 300 22.31 -8.05 2.87
C ALA A 300 22.84 -8.61 4.20
N VAL A 301 21.93 -9.04 5.09
CA VAL A 301 22.30 -9.60 6.40
C VAL A 301 23.01 -10.94 6.22
N GLU A 302 22.55 -11.80 5.31
CA GLU A 302 23.12 -13.11 5.01
C GLU A 302 24.53 -13.00 4.43
N MET A 303 24.74 -12.08 3.49
CA MET A 303 26.02 -11.87 2.81
C MET A 303 27.03 -11.07 3.62
N TRP A 304 26.64 -10.50 4.77
CA TRP A 304 27.57 -9.72 5.59
C TRP A 304 28.86 -10.51 5.92
N PRO A 305 30.06 -10.00 5.59
CA PRO A 305 31.28 -10.80 5.61
C PRO A 305 31.68 -11.20 7.04
N LYS A 306 32.08 -12.46 7.21
CA LYS A 306 32.67 -12.95 8.47
C LYS A 306 34.14 -12.54 8.55
N MET A 307 34.45 -11.54 9.36
CA MET A 307 35.82 -11.03 9.53
C MET A 307 36.86 -12.12 9.87
N LYS A 308 36.45 -13.20 10.55
CA LYS A 308 37.32 -14.34 10.89
C LYS A 308 37.71 -15.24 9.71
N LYS A 309 36.97 -15.20 8.60
CA LYS A 309 37.17 -16.06 7.41
C LYS A 309 37.68 -15.29 6.19
N VAL A 310 38.08 -14.03 6.37
CA VAL A 310 38.55 -13.16 5.28
C VAL A 310 39.93 -13.63 4.80
N ARG A 311 40.06 -13.86 3.50
CA ARG A 311 41.38 -14.05 2.86
C ARG A 311 41.97 -12.71 2.46
N LYS A 312 43.30 -12.63 2.30
CA LYS A 312 43.99 -11.38 1.91
C LYS A 312 43.53 -10.84 0.55
N ASP A 313 43.06 -11.71 -0.32
CA ASP A 313 42.58 -11.36 -1.67
C ASP A 313 41.10 -10.94 -1.69
N ASP A 314 40.37 -11.17 -0.58
CA ASP A 314 38.95 -10.82 -0.48
C ASP A 314 38.80 -9.31 -0.26
N ASN A 315 38.07 -8.65 -1.16
CA ASN A 315 37.85 -7.21 -1.06
C ASN A 315 36.65 -6.89 -0.16
N VAL A 316 36.80 -7.15 1.14
CA VAL A 316 35.73 -7.08 2.15
C VAL A 316 34.96 -5.78 2.13
N HIS A 317 35.63 -4.63 1.98
CA HIS A 317 34.98 -3.32 1.98
C HIS A 317 33.91 -3.17 0.88
N ARG A 318 34.11 -3.78 -0.29
CA ARG A 318 33.16 -3.70 -1.41
C ARG A 318 31.95 -4.59 -1.18
N ILE A 319 32.17 -5.77 -0.61
CA ILE A 319 31.10 -6.66 -0.16
C ILE A 319 30.26 -5.96 0.91
N MET A 320 30.91 -5.32 1.89
CA MET A 320 30.22 -4.55 2.92
C MET A 320 29.41 -3.39 2.34
N LEU A 321 29.97 -2.64 1.38
CA LEU A 321 29.26 -1.55 0.71
C LEU A 321 28.00 -2.06 -0.01
N SER A 322 28.16 -3.14 -0.79
CA SER A 322 27.06 -3.79 -1.50
C SER A 322 25.98 -4.31 -0.55
N CYS A 323 26.36 -4.89 0.60
CA CYS A 323 25.42 -5.30 1.65
C CYS A 323 24.72 -4.09 2.29
N ALA A 324 25.45 -3.02 2.60
CA ALA A 324 24.88 -1.81 3.19
C ALA A 324 23.85 -1.16 2.25
N MET A 325 24.14 -1.09 0.95
CA MET A 325 23.22 -0.51 -0.04
C MET A 325 21.91 -1.31 -0.15
N ARG A 326 21.98 -2.64 -0.24
CA ARG A 326 20.80 -3.53 -0.19
C ARG A 326 20.01 -3.35 1.11
N PHE A 327 20.70 -3.30 2.25
CA PHE A 327 20.06 -3.12 3.55
C PHE A 327 19.31 -1.78 3.63
N PHE A 328 19.93 -0.68 3.21
CA PHE A 328 19.29 0.64 3.23
C PHE A 328 18.10 0.73 2.26
N GLN A 329 18.22 0.19 1.04
CA GLN A 329 17.11 0.18 0.09
C GLN A 329 15.95 -0.68 0.62
N GLY A 330 16.21 -1.86 1.17
CA GLY A 330 15.18 -2.74 1.71
C GLY A 330 14.44 -2.13 2.92
N ILE A 331 15.18 -1.51 3.85
CA ILE A 331 14.59 -0.78 4.99
C ILE A 331 13.80 0.45 4.54
N LEU A 332 14.33 1.24 3.59
CA LEU A 332 13.61 2.40 3.06
C LEU A 332 12.31 1.98 2.36
N ALA A 333 12.33 0.90 1.58
CA ALA A 333 11.14 0.35 0.94
C ALA A 333 10.11 -0.13 1.97
N ALA A 334 10.54 -0.80 3.04
CA ALA A 334 9.64 -1.19 4.14
C ALA A 334 9.01 0.02 4.84
N LEU A 335 9.77 1.11 5.06
CA LEU A 335 9.24 2.36 5.59
C LEU A 335 8.26 3.04 4.63
N VAL A 336 8.53 3.01 3.32
CA VAL A 336 7.60 3.52 2.30
C VAL A 336 6.30 2.74 2.30
N VAL A 337 6.34 1.40 2.35
CA VAL A 337 5.13 0.56 2.46
C VAL A 337 4.35 0.94 3.71
N LEU A 338 5.01 1.07 4.86
CA LEU A 338 4.37 1.49 6.10
C LEU A 338 3.65 2.84 5.93
N LEU A 339 4.35 3.86 5.43
CA LEU A 339 3.81 5.20 5.25
C LEU A 339 2.62 5.21 4.27
N LEU A 340 2.72 4.49 3.15
CA LEU A 340 1.63 4.39 2.19
C LEU A 340 0.41 3.72 2.83
N VAL A 341 0.60 2.57 3.49
CA VAL A 341 -0.49 1.82 4.14
C VAL A 341 -1.22 2.67 5.18
N ILE A 342 -0.51 3.37 6.07
CA ILE A 342 -1.16 4.17 7.13
C ILE A 342 -1.82 5.44 6.59
N SER A 343 -1.33 5.97 5.47
CA SER A 343 -1.82 7.22 4.90
C SER A 343 -3.07 7.03 4.04
N THR A 344 -3.32 5.81 3.56
CA THR A 344 -4.40 5.49 2.63
C THR A 344 -5.63 4.97 3.37
N GLN A 345 -6.80 5.54 3.04
CA GLN A 345 -8.09 5.11 3.57
C GLN A 345 -8.70 3.97 2.74
N ASP A 346 -8.43 3.92 1.44
CA ASP A 346 -9.01 2.94 0.52
C ASP A 346 -8.17 1.67 0.34
N ALA A 347 -8.82 0.51 0.41
CA ALA A 347 -8.17 -0.79 0.25
C ALA A 347 -7.53 -0.97 -1.14
N ILE A 348 -8.15 -0.43 -2.19
CA ILE A 348 -7.64 -0.52 -3.58
C ILE A 348 -6.31 0.23 -3.70
N ASP A 349 -6.27 1.45 -3.17
CA ASP A 349 -5.07 2.28 -3.19
C ASP A 349 -3.93 1.65 -2.37
N ILE A 350 -4.25 0.98 -1.25
CA ILE A 350 -3.26 0.20 -0.49
C ILE A 350 -2.61 -0.86 -1.39
N ILE A 351 -3.41 -1.62 -2.14
CA ILE A 351 -2.91 -2.68 -3.04
C ILE A 351 -2.09 -2.09 -4.19
N LEU A 352 -2.53 -0.97 -4.78
CA LEU A 352 -1.81 -0.30 -5.86
C LEU A 352 -0.46 0.24 -5.40
N ASN A 353 -0.43 0.92 -4.26
CA ASN A 353 0.79 1.41 -3.63
C ASN A 353 1.76 0.26 -3.32
N PHE A 354 1.25 -0.86 -2.83
CA PHE A 354 2.05 -2.06 -2.58
C PHE A 354 2.69 -2.62 -3.84
N THR A 355 1.92 -2.70 -4.92
CA THR A 355 2.39 -3.17 -6.22
C THR A 355 3.48 -2.26 -6.78
N ALA A 356 3.31 -0.94 -6.67
CA ALA A 356 4.29 0.05 -7.10
C ALA A 356 5.62 -0.10 -6.34
N VAL A 357 5.58 -0.22 -5.02
CA VAL A 357 6.81 -0.39 -4.21
C VAL A 357 7.50 -1.72 -4.54
N ASN A 358 6.75 -2.80 -4.74
CA ASN A 358 7.31 -4.08 -5.12
C ASN A 358 7.99 -4.02 -6.50
N PHE A 359 7.36 -3.33 -7.46
CA PHE A 359 7.92 -3.12 -8.79
C PHE A 359 9.23 -2.32 -8.75
N ILE A 360 9.26 -1.20 -8.02
CA ILE A 360 10.48 -0.39 -7.85
C ILE A 360 11.58 -1.20 -7.15
N SER A 361 11.22 -1.98 -6.13
CA SER A 361 12.18 -2.79 -5.37
C SER A 361 12.81 -3.88 -6.24
N GLY A 362 12.13 -4.38 -7.27
CA GLY A 362 12.68 -5.41 -8.18
C GLY A 362 13.47 -4.90 -9.38
N PHE A 363 13.77 -3.59 -9.47
CA PHE A 363 14.51 -3.02 -10.62
C PHE A 363 15.91 -3.58 -10.79
N ASP A 364 16.60 -3.92 -9.71
CA ASP A 364 17.93 -4.50 -9.72
C ASP A 364 17.94 -5.93 -10.26
N ASP A 365 16.99 -6.77 -9.85
CA ASP A 365 16.82 -8.11 -10.40
C ASP A 365 16.49 -8.06 -11.90
N VAL A 366 15.56 -7.19 -12.30
CA VAL A 366 15.18 -7.01 -13.71
C VAL A 366 16.34 -6.45 -14.53
N ALA A 367 17.07 -5.45 -14.01
CA ALA A 367 18.22 -4.87 -14.71
C ALA A 367 19.37 -5.89 -14.84
N PHE A 368 19.58 -6.74 -13.84
CA PHE A 368 20.54 -7.83 -13.93
C PHE A 368 20.13 -8.86 -14.99
N GLU A 369 18.85 -9.28 -15.01
CA GLU A 369 18.32 -10.19 -16.03
C GLU A 369 18.43 -9.60 -17.45
N LEU A 370 18.13 -8.31 -17.63
CA LEU A 370 18.32 -7.61 -18.90
C LEU A 370 19.81 -7.52 -19.31
N ALA A 371 20.72 -7.36 -18.34
CA ALA A 371 22.16 -7.44 -18.58
C ALA A 371 22.55 -8.85 -19.06
N GLN A 372 22.03 -9.91 -18.44
CA GLN A 372 22.26 -11.31 -18.87
C GLN A 372 21.75 -11.61 -20.29
N TRP A 373 20.68 -10.93 -20.72
CA TRP A 373 20.17 -11.04 -22.09
C TRP A 373 20.94 -10.18 -23.10
N GLY A 374 21.95 -9.42 -22.65
CA GLY A 374 22.77 -8.57 -23.49
C GLY A 374 22.09 -7.29 -23.98
N LYS A 375 20.98 -6.89 -23.36
CA LYS A 375 20.24 -5.68 -23.75
C LYS A 375 21.05 -4.40 -23.49
N TYR A 376 21.93 -4.42 -22.51
CA TYR A 376 22.86 -3.31 -22.22
C TYR A 376 24.23 -3.46 -22.89
N GLY A 377 24.38 -4.43 -23.80
CA GLY A 377 25.60 -4.65 -24.59
C GLY A 377 26.38 -5.92 -24.20
N PRO A 378 27.27 -6.41 -25.09
CA PRO A 378 27.93 -7.71 -24.95
C PRO A 378 28.91 -7.78 -23.77
N MET A 379 29.49 -6.64 -23.36
CA MET A 379 30.38 -6.60 -22.19
C MET A 379 29.64 -6.87 -20.88
N LEU A 380 28.47 -6.26 -20.69
CA LEU A 380 27.62 -6.50 -19.52
C LEU A 380 26.99 -7.89 -19.55
N GLU A 381 26.67 -8.42 -20.73
CA GLU A 381 26.19 -9.79 -20.90
C GLU A 381 27.19 -10.82 -20.40
N ALA A 382 28.43 -10.71 -20.88
CA ALA A 382 29.51 -11.61 -20.49
C ALA A 382 29.76 -11.54 -18.99
N GLU A 383 29.75 -10.33 -18.42
CA GLU A 383 29.99 -10.12 -17.00
C GLU A 383 28.84 -10.63 -16.12
N ALA A 384 27.58 -10.35 -16.47
CA ALA A 384 26.41 -10.84 -15.71
C ALA A 384 26.36 -12.38 -15.67
N LYS A 385 26.66 -13.04 -16.81
CA LYS A 385 26.77 -14.51 -16.87
C LYS A 385 27.95 -15.02 -16.03
N ARG A 386 29.09 -14.32 -16.08
CA ARG A 386 30.26 -14.65 -15.26
C ARG A 386 29.95 -14.55 -13.76
N ILE A 387 29.19 -13.53 -13.34
CA ILE A 387 28.78 -13.32 -11.95
C ILE A 387 27.87 -14.45 -11.46
N GLU A 388 26.88 -14.87 -12.26
CA GLU A 388 25.97 -15.97 -11.92
C GLU A 388 26.71 -17.29 -11.69
N ASP A 389 27.72 -17.57 -12.52
CA ASP A 389 28.55 -18.78 -12.41
C ASP A 389 29.69 -18.66 -11.37
N LEU A 390 29.90 -17.48 -10.79
CA LEU A 390 31.01 -17.23 -9.86
C LEU A 390 30.67 -17.78 -8.46
N PRO A 391 31.48 -18.70 -7.89
CA PRO A 391 31.29 -19.12 -6.51
C PRO A 391 31.52 -17.96 -5.55
N ALA A 392 30.64 -17.83 -4.57
CA ALA A 392 30.73 -16.87 -3.50
C ALA A 392 31.95 -17.17 -2.60
N PRO A 393 32.69 -16.14 -2.12
CA PRO A 393 33.82 -16.35 -1.25
C PRO A 393 33.37 -17.00 0.08
N PRO A 394 34.20 -17.86 0.71
CA PRO A 394 33.84 -18.54 1.97
C PRO A 394 33.50 -17.59 3.14
N CYS A 395 33.89 -16.32 3.05
CA CYS A 395 33.57 -15.29 4.03
C CYS A 395 32.09 -14.87 4.02
N ILE A 396 31.35 -15.10 2.92
CA ILE A 396 29.91 -14.79 2.82
C ILE A 396 29.01 -16.04 2.92
N CYS A 397 29.52 -17.24 2.62
CA CYS A 397 28.74 -18.47 2.69
C CYS A 397 28.30 -18.83 4.13
N ARG A 398 27.03 -19.23 4.30
CA ARG A 398 26.43 -19.57 5.59
C ARG A 398 25.53 -20.82 5.49
N LYS A 399 25.68 -21.73 6.45
CA LYS A 399 24.98 -23.04 6.50
C LYS A 399 23.48 -22.95 6.82
N TYR A 400 23.05 -21.94 7.58
CA TYR A 400 21.69 -21.84 8.12
C TYR A 400 20.96 -20.59 7.58
N GLN A 401 20.71 -20.54 6.27
CA GLN A 401 20.00 -19.43 5.61
C GLN A 401 18.58 -19.25 6.16
N HIS A 402 17.75 -20.31 6.15
CA HIS A 402 16.37 -20.24 6.64
C HIS A 402 16.21 -19.70 8.08
N ILE A 403 17.08 -20.09 9.02
CA ILE A 403 17.06 -19.55 10.39
C ILE A 403 17.34 -18.05 10.35
N ARG A 404 18.35 -17.61 9.59
CA ARG A 404 18.74 -16.20 9.49
C ARG A 404 17.68 -15.36 8.79
N TYR A 405 17.05 -15.89 7.75
CA TYR A 405 15.86 -15.32 7.14
C TYR A 405 14.81 -15.02 8.23
N CYS A 406 14.45 -16.01 9.06
CA CYS A 406 13.49 -15.77 10.15
C CYS A 406 13.99 -14.72 11.15
N TRP A 407 15.26 -14.76 11.55
CA TRP A 407 15.84 -13.78 12.49
C TRP A 407 15.92 -12.36 11.93
N THR A 408 15.92 -12.17 10.63
CA THR A 408 15.89 -10.84 10.00
C THR A 408 14.44 -10.37 9.80
N VAL A 409 13.56 -11.24 9.29
CA VAL A 409 12.17 -10.87 8.97
C VAL A 409 11.33 -10.63 10.21
N VAL A 410 11.46 -11.47 11.26
CA VAL A 410 10.63 -11.35 12.47
C VAL A 410 10.80 -10.00 13.17
N PRO A 411 12.02 -9.48 13.44
CA PRO A 411 12.19 -8.16 14.03
C PRO A 411 11.62 -7.03 13.17
N ILE A 412 11.80 -7.09 11.84
CA ILE A 412 11.24 -6.09 10.91
C ILE A 412 9.71 -6.11 11.01
N ALA A 413 9.09 -7.28 10.96
CA ALA A 413 7.65 -7.44 11.08
C ALA A 413 7.13 -6.90 12.42
N LEU A 414 7.80 -7.21 13.53
CA LEU A 414 7.44 -6.71 14.86
C LEU A 414 7.51 -5.18 14.93
N VAL A 415 8.54 -4.57 14.34
CA VAL A 415 8.66 -3.10 14.27
C VAL A 415 7.53 -2.51 13.43
N LEU A 416 7.27 -3.03 12.24
CA LEU A 416 6.21 -2.54 11.35
C LEU A 416 4.81 -2.66 12.00
N ILE A 417 4.51 -3.82 12.59
CA ILE A 417 3.24 -4.05 13.30
C ILE A 417 3.12 -3.13 14.51
N SER A 418 4.21 -2.94 15.28
CA SER A 418 4.21 -2.02 16.42
C SER A 418 3.96 -0.58 16.00
N LEU A 419 4.54 -0.14 14.88
CA LEU A 419 4.35 1.21 14.36
C LEU A 419 2.90 1.42 13.89
N VAL A 420 2.33 0.49 13.12
CA VAL A 420 0.91 0.56 12.76
C VAL A 420 0.01 0.48 13.97
N SER A 421 0.31 -0.37 14.95
CA SER A 421 -0.47 -0.43 16.18
C SER A 421 -0.48 0.90 16.93
N THR A 422 0.67 1.59 16.95
CA THR A 422 0.77 2.92 17.56
C THR A 422 -0.04 3.95 16.79
N VAL A 423 0.03 3.92 15.46
CA VAL A 423 -0.74 4.82 14.59
C VAL A 423 -2.24 4.56 14.71
N THR A 424 -2.70 3.31 14.57
CA THR A 424 -4.11 2.94 14.74
C THR A 424 -4.61 3.26 16.15
N TYR A 425 -3.78 3.08 17.18
CA TYR A 425 -4.12 3.54 18.52
C TYR A 425 -4.32 5.06 18.57
N GLY A 426 -3.47 5.83 17.89
CA GLY A 426 -3.66 7.28 17.68
C GLY A 426 -4.98 7.60 16.96
N GLN A 427 -5.26 6.92 15.84
CA GLN A 427 -6.49 7.11 15.03
C GLN A 427 -7.76 6.83 15.81
N THR A 428 -7.71 5.83 16.69
CA THR A 428 -8.84 5.43 17.52
C THR A 428 -8.88 6.21 18.83
N SER A 429 -7.83 6.89 19.24
CA SER A 429 -7.79 7.63 20.51
C SER A 429 -8.46 8.99 20.37
N THR A 430 -9.51 9.20 21.14
CA THR A 430 -10.20 10.51 21.21
C THR A 430 -9.41 11.61 21.87
N LYS A 431 -8.32 11.26 22.56
CA LYS A 431 -7.49 12.24 23.23
C LYS A 431 -6.50 12.91 22.29
N VAL A 432 -6.21 12.28 21.15
CA VAL A 432 -5.07 12.67 20.33
C VAL A 432 -5.51 13.33 19.03
N TRP A 433 -6.40 12.70 18.24
CA TRP A 433 -6.71 13.14 16.87
C TRP A 433 -8.18 13.46 16.60
N LEU A 434 -9.02 13.55 17.63
CA LEU A 434 -10.40 14.04 17.45
C LEU A 434 -10.44 15.54 17.75
N THR A 435 -11.17 16.29 16.92
CA THR A 435 -11.59 17.66 17.22
C THR A 435 -12.20 17.71 18.63
N LYS A 436 -11.63 18.50 19.54
CA LYS A 436 -12.12 18.57 20.94
C LYS A 436 -13.21 19.62 21.09
N ARG A 437 -13.03 20.76 20.43
CA ARG A 437 -13.91 21.92 20.47
C ARG A 437 -13.93 22.52 19.07
N LEU A 438 -15.11 22.84 18.60
CA LEU A 438 -15.31 23.52 17.32
C LEU A 438 -16.31 24.64 17.51
N ARG A 439 -16.22 25.66 16.67
CA ARG A 439 -17.22 26.70 16.58
C ARG A 439 -17.93 26.61 15.24
N VAL A 440 -19.25 26.75 15.28
CA VAL A 440 -20.12 26.79 14.10
C VAL A 440 -20.72 28.17 14.00
N GLN A 441 -20.72 28.74 12.80
CA GLN A 441 -21.45 29.97 12.48
C GLN A 441 -22.28 29.77 11.21
N PHE A 442 -23.58 29.99 11.33
CA PHE A 442 -24.49 30.05 10.19
C PHE A 442 -24.54 31.47 9.62
N GLU A 443 -24.83 31.59 8.33
CA GLU A 443 -25.08 32.89 7.69
C GLU A 443 -26.24 33.64 8.37
N ASP A 444 -26.11 34.96 8.44
CA ASP A 444 -27.14 35.87 8.92
C ASP A 444 -28.40 35.77 8.03
N ASP A 445 -29.55 36.19 8.56
CA ASP A 445 -30.88 36.07 7.96
C ASP A 445 -31.39 34.62 7.81
N THR A 446 -30.66 33.63 8.33
CA THR A 446 -31.13 32.25 8.41
C THR A 446 -31.80 31.96 9.75
N ASN A 447 -32.81 31.09 9.78
CA ASN A 447 -33.43 30.63 11.04
C ASN A 447 -32.47 29.80 11.93
N PHE A 448 -31.21 29.65 11.51
CA PHE A 448 -30.17 28.85 12.14
C PHE A 448 -29.19 29.67 12.99
N GLU A 449 -29.23 31.00 12.95
CA GLU A 449 -28.35 31.89 13.75
C GLU A 449 -28.30 31.51 15.23
N GLY A 450 -29.44 31.11 15.80
CA GLY A 450 -29.51 30.72 17.21
C GLY A 450 -28.71 29.46 17.57
N TYR A 451 -28.26 28.66 16.59
CA TYR A 451 -27.38 27.51 16.79
C TYR A 451 -25.91 27.82 16.50
N SER A 452 -25.59 29.06 16.11
CA SER A 452 -24.21 29.52 16.03
C SER A 452 -23.60 29.56 17.43
N GLY A 453 -22.35 29.13 17.56
CA GLY A 453 -21.62 29.08 18.84
C GLY A 453 -20.64 27.91 18.91
N CYS A 454 -20.16 27.61 20.11
CA CYS A 454 -19.20 26.54 20.35
C CYS A 454 -19.90 25.21 20.62
N TYR A 455 -19.24 24.13 20.19
CA TYR A 455 -19.63 22.77 20.43
C TYR A 455 -18.42 22.00 20.97
N VAL A 456 -18.61 21.27 22.06
CA VAL A 456 -17.54 20.57 22.78
C VAL A 456 -17.78 19.08 22.70
N LEU A 457 -16.73 18.31 22.43
CA LEU A 457 -16.78 16.86 22.40
C LEU A 457 -17.31 16.31 23.73
N ASN A 458 -18.41 15.56 23.66
CA ASN A 458 -18.97 14.90 24.83
C ASN A 458 -18.09 13.68 25.20
N PRO A 459 -17.42 13.70 26.37
CA PRO A 459 -16.54 12.60 26.77
C PRO A 459 -17.28 11.29 27.06
N ASP A 460 -18.57 11.35 27.38
CA ASP A 460 -19.40 10.18 27.68
C ASP A 460 -19.85 9.48 26.40
N SER A 461 -20.10 10.24 25.33
CA SER A 461 -20.42 9.67 24.01
C SER A 461 -19.26 8.83 23.47
N VAL A 462 -18.04 9.20 23.86
CA VAL A 462 -16.80 8.52 23.50
C VAL A 462 -16.58 7.23 24.29
N GLN A 463 -16.99 7.15 25.57
CA GLN A 463 -16.68 6.01 26.43
C GLN A 463 -17.55 4.78 26.14
N ASN A 464 -18.76 4.96 25.62
CA ASN A 464 -19.71 3.89 25.31
C ASN A 464 -19.41 3.15 23.99
N ARG A 465 -18.14 2.81 23.73
CA ARG A 465 -17.66 2.24 22.44
C ARG A 465 -18.11 0.83 22.12
N VAL A 466 -18.61 0.09 23.12
CA VAL A 466 -18.87 -1.35 22.94
C VAL A 466 -20.10 -1.60 22.06
N ALA A 467 -21.04 -0.65 21.99
CA ALA A 467 -22.26 -0.80 21.18
C ALA A 467 -22.26 0.06 19.91
N ASP A 468 -21.83 1.33 19.99
CA ASP A 468 -21.67 2.19 18.81
C ASP A 468 -20.87 3.46 19.17
N PRO A 469 -19.63 3.65 18.68
CA PRO A 469 -18.82 4.84 18.99
C PRO A 469 -19.39 6.08 18.28
N ARG A 470 -20.47 6.65 18.81
CA ARG A 470 -21.07 7.87 18.28
C ARG A 470 -20.39 9.09 18.90
N VAL A 471 -19.57 9.77 18.11
CA VAL A 471 -19.01 11.07 18.47
C VAL A 471 -20.14 12.08 18.48
N VAL A 472 -20.34 12.73 19.63
CA VAL A 472 -21.34 13.78 19.81
C VAL A 472 -20.64 15.01 20.38
N TYR A 473 -20.96 16.16 19.82
CA TYR A 473 -20.55 17.46 20.32
C TYR A 473 -21.77 18.17 20.91
N ASP A 474 -21.70 18.52 22.19
CA ASP A 474 -22.76 19.28 22.86
C ASP A 474 -22.52 20.79 22.67
N SER A 475 -23.59 21.54 22.40
CA SER A 475 -23.55 23.00 22.41
C SER A 475 -23.04 23.53 23.75
N TYR A 476 -22.23 24.58 23.71
CA TYR A 476 -21.84 25.30 24.92
C TYR A 476 -23.05 25.99 25.56
N ASN A 477 -23.02 26.17 26.89
CA ASN A 477 -24.14 26.75 27.65
C ASN A 477 -24.47 28.20 27.24
N GLU A 478 -23.52 28.89 26.62
CA GLU A 478 -23.67 30.27 26.16
C GLU A 478 -24.32 30.36 24.77
N ASN A 479 -24.48 29.24 24.06
CA ASN A 479 -25.14 29.25 22.76
C ASN A 479 -26.61 29.67 22.92
N PRO A 480 -27.16 30.52 22.05
CA PRO A 480 -28.53 31.02 22.18
C PRO A 480 -29.60 29.91 22.18
N LYS A 481 -29.35 28.83 21.43
CA LYS A 481 -30.14 27.60 21.42
C LYS A 481 -29.21 26.42 21.63
N SER A 482 -29.61 25.52 22.53
CA SER A 482 -28.93 24.25 22.70
C SER A 482 -29.21 23.32 21.52
N ALA A 483 -28.16 22.68 21.03
CA ALA A 483 -28.19 21.67 19.99
C ALA A 483 -26.98 20.74 20.17
N LYS A 484 -27.01 19.62 19.46
CA LYS A 484 -25.90 18.66 19.42
C LYS A 484 -25.52 18.39 17.99
N ILE A 485 -24.24 18.13 17.76
CA ILE A 485 -23.75 17.65 16.49
C ILE A 485 -23.30 16.21 16.67
N GLY A 486 -23.88 15.28 15.91
CA GLY A 486 -23.51 13.88 16.00
C GLY A 486 -23.45 13.21 14.63
N TYR A 487 -22.58 12.22 14.52
CA TYR A 487 -22.44 11.43 13.30
C TYR A 487 -23.42 10.25 13.29
N CYS A 488 -24.14 10.08 12.18
CA CYS A 488 -24.91 8.86 11.93
C CYS A 488 -24.18 7.96 10.93
N ARG A 489 -23.82 6.76 11.37
CA ARG A 489 -23.07 5.77 10.60
C ARG A 489 -23.86 5.21 9.41
N ASP A 490 -25.15 4.97 9.58
CA ASP A 490 -25.99 4.35 8.55
C ASP A 490 -26.17 5.28 7.34
N GLU A 491 -26.38 6.58 7.60
CA GLU A 491 -26.47 7.59 6.55
C GLU A 491 -25.12 8.13 6.10
N ARG A 492 -24.07 7.92 6.90
CA ARG A 492 -22.72 8.48 6.75
C ARG A 492 -22.73 10.00 6.74
N LYS A 493 -23.45 10.64 7.65
CA LYS A 493 -23.60 12.11 7.69
C LYS A 493 -23.49 12.63 9.12
N TRP A 494 -23.06 13.87 9.24
CA TRP A 494 -23.18 14.64 10.48
C TRP A 494 -24.55 15.31 10.53
N TYR A 495 -25.16 15.33 11.70
CA TYR A 495 -26.44 15.99 11.96
C TYR A 495 -26.27 17.00 13.07
N LEU A 496 -26.80 18.21 12.84
CA LEU A 496 -27.14 19.15 13.90
C LEU A 496 -28.59 18.89 14.31
N TYR A 497 -28.84 18.64 15.59
CA TYR A 497 -30.16 18.28 16.09
C TYR A 497 -30.45 18.81 17.50
N LYS A 498 -31.72 18.75 17.90
CA LYS A 498 -32.19 19.12 19.24
C LYS A 498 -32.50 17.89 20.10
N GLY A 499 -32.49 18.10 21.41
CA GLY A 499 -32.99 17.12 22.39
C GLY A 499 -31.87 16.38 23.14
N ASP A 500 -32.26 15.83 24.29
CA ASP A 500 -31.38 15.01 25.12
C ASP A 500 -31.64 13.52 24.89
N GLY A 501 -30.56 12.74 24.80
CA GLY A 501 -30.61 11.28 24.84
C GLY A 501 -30.93 10.57 23.52
N LEU A 502 -31.27 11.30 22.44
CA LEU A 502 -31.40 10.71 21.11
C LEU A 502 -30.03 10.69 20.41
N SER A 503 -29.74 9.59 19.75
CA SER A 503 -28.56 9.47 18.93
C SER A 503 -28.78 10.10 17.55
N ALA A 504 -27.72 10.50 16.85
CA ALA A 504 -27.84 11.15 15.55
C ALA A 504 -28.64 10.32 14.51
N CYS A 505 -28.58 8.98 14.57
CA CYS A 505 -29.33 8.12 13.66
C CYS A 505 -30.81 7.98 14.00
N ASP A 506 -31.20 8.16 15.27
CA ASP A 506 -32.61 8.00 15.67
C ASP A 506 -33.45 9.25 15.34
N ILE A 507 -32.78 10.35 14.99
CA ILE A 507 -33.37 11.69 14.85
C ILE A 507 -33.85 12.00 13.43
N LEU A 508 -33.75 11.02 12.53
CA LEU A 508 -34.03 11.18 11.10
C LEU A 508 -35.39 11.79 10.74
N HIS A 509 -36.35 11.82 11.67
CA HIS A 509 -37.71 12.29 11.38
C HIS A 509 -38.21 13.50 12.19
N VAL A 510 -37.77 13.71 13.44
CA VAL A 510 -38.45 14.68 14.32
C VAL A 510 -37.63 15.94 14.56
N ASP A 511 -36.36 15.82 14.97
CA ASP A 511 -35.62 16.94 15.56
C ASP A 511 -34.31 17.33 14.84
N ASN A 512 -34.11 16.87 13.60
CA ASN A 512 -32.97 17.30 12.79
C ASN A 512 -33.13 18.78 12.35
N VAL A 513 -32.06 19.54 12.48
CA VAL A 513 -31.99 20.96 12.12
C VAL A 513 -31.26 21.11 10.78
N ALA A 514 -30.07 20.51 10.69
CA ALA A 514 -29.23 20.49 9.50
C ALA A 514 -28.44 19.17 9.43
N TYR A 515 -27.91 18.84 8.24
CA TYR A 515 -27.07 17.68 8.02
C TYR A 515 -25.96 17.97 6.99
N SER A 516 -24.82 17.29 7.12
CA SER A 516 -23.71 17.38 6.17
C SER A 516 -23.94 16.52 4.93
N GLU A 517 -23.14 16.75 3.89
CA GLU A 517 -22.91 15.77 2.84
C GLU A 517 -22.39 14.44 3.43
N LYS A 518 -22.50 13.36 2.64
CA LYS A 518 -21.99 12.05 3.05
C LYS A 518 -20.48 12.10 3.25
N THR A 519 -20.01 11.67 4.42
CA THR A 519 -18.59 11.54 4.76
C THR A 519 -18.34 10.20 5.45
N TYR A 520 -17.19 9.59 5.16
CA TYR A 520 -16.74 8.34 5.78
C TYR A 520 -15.95 8.56 7.07
N SER A 521 -15.56 9.80 7.35
CA SER A 521 -14.83 10.13 8.56
C SER A 521 -15.79 10.43 9.71
N PHE A 522 -15.44 9.94 10.90
CA PHE A 522 -16.13 10.26 12.14
C PHE A 522 -15.43 11.38 12.91
N ASP A 523 -14.53 12.13 12.28
CA ASP A 523 -14.15 13.47 12.73
C ASP A 523 -14.91 14.54 11.94
N ILE A 524 -15.50 15.49 12.65
CA ILE A 524 -16.35 16.53 12.09
C ILE A 524 -15.54 17.54 11.26
N ALA A 525 -14.25 17.68 11.52
CA ALA A 525 -13.37 18.53 10.72
C ALA A 525 -13.41 18.19 9.22
N THR A 526 -13.63 16.91 8.88
CA THR A 526 -13.83 16.47 7.49
C THR A 526 -15.09 16.95 6.81
N SER A 527 -16.05 17.44 7.58
CA SER A 527 -17.29 18.03 7.07
C SER A 527 -17.21 19.55 6.92
N PHE A 528 -16.09 20.18 7.28
CA PHE A 528 -15.94 21.64 7.23
C PHE A 528 -15.93 22.16 5.78
N ASP A 529 -15.32 21.41 4.87
CA ASP A 529 -15.32 21.74 3.44
C ASP A 529 -16.52 21.17 2.69
N GLY A 530 -17.25 20.23 3.31
CA GLY A 530 -18.45 19.62 2.75
C GLY A 530 -19.64 20.58 2.68
N SER A 531 -20.61 20.28 1.80
CA SER A 531 -21.87 21.04 1.79
C SER A 531 -22.73 20.65 2.99
N TRP A 532 -23.39 21.63 3.61
CA TRP A 532 -24.39 21.40 4.63
C TRP A 532 -25.77 21.75 4.10
N PHE A 533 -26.79 21.05 4.60
CA PHE A 533 -28.17 21.17 4.14
C PHE A 533 -29.10 21.29 5.34
N SER A 534 -30.12 22.13 5.21
CA SER A 534 -31.23 22.19 6.16
C SER A 534 -32.08 20.92 6.13
N LYS A 535 -32.99 20.76 7.09
CA LYS A 535 -34.00 19.68 7.08
C LYS A 535 -34.78 19.57 5.76
N SER A 536 -35.01 20.68 5.05
CA SER A 536 -35.70 20.69 3.74
C SER A 536 -34.80 20.35 2.55
N GLY A 537 -33.51 20.11 2.77
CA GLY A 537 -32.52 19.88 1.71
C GLY A 537 -32.00 21.16 1.05
N THR A 538 -32.35 22.34 1.57
CA THR A 538 -31.80 23.61 1.10
C THR A 538 -30.35 23.74 1.56
N PRO A 539 -29.38 24.02 0.65
CA PRO A 539 -27.99 24.24 1.03
C PRO A 539 -27.86 25.38 2.07
N LEU A 540 -26.92 25.21 3.00
CA LEU A 540 -26.60 26.17 4.05
C LEU A 540 -25.14 26.61 3.91
N GLU A 541 -24.88 27.91 4.01
CA GLU A 541 -23.54 28.43 4.25
C GLU A 541 -23.23 28.28 5.75
N VAL A 542 -22.32 27.35 6.07
CA VAL A 542 -21.87 27.07 7.43
C VAL A 542 -20.37 27.27 7.51
N TYR A 543 -19.93 28.05 8.49
CA TYR A 543 -18.53 28.35 8.75
C TYR A 543 -18.10 27.60 10.01
N PHE A 544 -17.03 26.81 9.87
CA PHE A 544 -16.42 26.09 10.98
C PHE A 544 -15.10 26.74 11.35
N PHE A 545 -14.86 26.86 12.66
CA PHE A 545 -13.59 27.31 13.20
C PHE A 545 -13.09 26.28 14.21
N GLU A 546 -11.83 25.93 14.07
CA GLU A 546 -11.12 25.02 14.95
C GLU A 546 -9.91 25.74 15.54
N GLU A 547 -9.72 25.60 16.83
CA GLU A 547 -8.52 26.07 17.53
C GLU A 547 -8.12 25.00 18.54
N GLU A 548 -6.92 24.44 18.36
CA GLU A 548 -6.54 23.13 18.90
C GLU A 548 -6.56 23.06 20.44
N ASP A 549 -6.31 24.17 21.15
CA ASP A 549 -6.33 24.18 22.63
C ASP A 549 -6.65 25.56 23.26
N THR A 550 -6.98 26.60 22.48
CA THR A 550 -7.07 27.99 22.97
C THR A 550 -8.42 28.67 22.86
N LEU A 551 -9.44 28.00 22.29
CA LEU A 551 -10.81 28.54 22.21
C LEU A 551 -11.34 28.87 23.63
N ASP A 552 -11.06 30.07 24.12
CA ASP A 552 -11.57 30.63 25.36
C ASP A 552 -13.08 30.89 25.20
N ASP A 553 -13.80 30.95 26.31
CA ASP A 553 -15.24 31.23 26.32
C ASP A 553 -15.56 32.53 25.57
N LYS A 554 -14.63 33.49 25.59
CA LYS A 554 -14.71 34.72 24.80
C LYS A 554 -14.75 34.50 23.30
N GLN A 555 -14.01 33.53 22.76
CA GLN A 555 -13.99 33.25 21.31
C GLN A 555 -15.24 32.51 20.84
N CYS A 556 -15.91 31.81 21.74
CA CYS A 556 -17.22 31.20 21.48
C CYS A 556 -18.33 32.24 21.26
N SER A 557 -18.15 33.44 21.83
CA SER A 557 -19.09 34.56 21.71
C SER A 557 -18.77 35.57 20.60
N ALA A 558 -17.62 35.42 19.94
CA ALA A 558 -17.23 36.26 18.82
C ALA A 558 -17.96 35.79 17.55
N PHE A 559 -18.38 36.68 16.65
CA PHE A 559 -18.98 36.28 15.37
C PHE A 559 -18.38 37.06 14.21
N LEU A 560 -18.20 36.44 13.04
CA LEU A 560 -17.87 37.22 11.85
C LEU A 560 -19.05 38.13 11.50
N GLY A 561 -18.79 39.40 11.21
CA GLY A 561 -19.83 40.34 10.78
C GLY A 561 -20.63 41.01 11.91
N ASP A 562 -20.32 40.74 13.18
CA ASP A 562 -21.01 41.37 14.33
C ASP A 562 -20.60 42.84 14.58
N GLY A 563 -19.65 43.36 13.79
CA GLY A 563 -19.12 44.71 13.92
C GLY A 563 -18.17 44.90 15.11
N ILE A 564 -17.77 43.81 15.78
CA ILE A 564 -16.81 43.84 16.89
C ILE A 564 -15.45 43.38 16.36
N CYS A 565 -14.43 44.22 16.48
CA CYS A 565 -13.06 43.83 16.16
C CYS A 565 -12.57 42.80 17.19
N ASN A 566 -12.47 41.54 16.77
CA ASN A 566 -11.97 40.46 17.58
C ASN A 566 -10.52 40.16 17.18
N THR A 567 -9.58 40.39 18.08
CA THR A 567 -8.13 40.22 17.84
C THR A 567 -7.73 38.81 17.38
N ASN A 568 -8.61 37.81 17.55
CA ASN A 568 -8.35 36.43 17.13
C ASN A 568 -8.86 36.12 15.72
N PHE A 569 -9.78 36.90 15.16
CA PHE A 569 -10.28 36.71 13.78
C PHE A 569 -9.83 37.84 12.86
N ASN A 570 -9.64 39.02 13.44
CA ASN A 570 -9.11 40.19 12.77
C ASN A 570 -7.59 40.20 12.98
N VAL A 571 -6.86 39.80 11.94
CA VAL A 571 -5.43 40.06 11.87
C VAL A 571 -5.25 41.49 11.35
N ASP A 572 -4.50 42.31 12.07
CA ASP A 572 -4.09 43.64 11.61
C ASP A 572 -3.21 43.49 10.36
N ASP A 573 -3.81 43.43 9.18
CA ASP A 573 -3.07 43.34 7.90
C ASP A 573 -2.72 44.74 7.36
N TYR A 574 -3.62 45.70 7.56
CA TYR A 574 -3.43 47.09 7.17
C TYR A 574 -3.73 48.02 8.35
N ASN A 575 -2.76 48.88 8.72
CA ASN A 575 -2.93 49.99 9.66
C ASN A 575 -3.83 51.12 9.10
N TYR A 576 -4.90 50.77 8.39
CA TYR A 576 -5.78 51.74 7.77
C TYR A 576 -7.25 51.34 7.93
N ASP A 577 -7.84 51.84 9.00
CA ASP A 577 -9.15 52.44 8.90
C ASP A 577 -9.24 53.66 9.83
N SER A 578 -10.07 54.61 9.40
CA SER A 578 -10.67 55.57 10.31
C SER A 578 -12.01 55.00 10.74
N GLY A 579 -12.04 53.85 11.43
CA GLY A 579 -13.28 53.26 11.90
C GLY A 579 -13.11 51.95 12.64
#